data_AF-A0A165MWH9-F1
#
_entry.id   AF-A0A165MWH9-F1
#
_cell.length_a   1.000
_cell.length_b   1.000
_cell.length_c   1.000
_cell.angle_alpha   90.00
_cell.angle_beta   90.00
_cell.angle_gamma   90.00
#
_symmetry.space_group_name_H-M   'P 1'
#
loop_
_entity.id
_entity.type
_entity.pdbx_description
1 polymer ?
#
loop_
_entity_poly.entity_id
_entity_poly.type
_entity_poly.pdbx_seq_one_letter_code
_entity_poly.pdbx_strand_id
1 'polypeptide(L)'
;MRYEDQLDWKAANPPPTLLVTMNEELKKRYVAGYAKDPAFVKKGKNSDERSWYAGNRFYKGKDGLLFFRDADFMPRLCVPRSERAALLRQVHESAFESAHAG
;
A
#
# COMPACT_ATOMS: atom_id res chain seq x y z
N MET A 1 2.69 38.10 9.94
CA MET A 1 1.37 37.44 9.83
C MET A 1 0.98 37.02 11.23
N ARG A 2 -0.21 37.41 11.70
CA ARG A 2 -0.66 37.06 13.05
C ARG A 2 -1.11 35.60 13.06
N TYR A 3 -1.11 34.98 14.24
CA TYR A 3 -1.56 33.60 14.40
C TYR A 3 -3.02 33.41 13.98
N GLU A 4 -3.87 34.42 14.25
CA GLU A 4 -5.28 34.46 13.85
C GLU A 4 -5.44 34.40 12.32
N ASP A 5 -4.64 35.18 11.57
CA ASP A 5 -4.65 35.16 10.10
C ASP A 5 -4.36 33.74 9.54
N GLN A 6 -3.52 32.95 10.22
CA GLN A 6 -3.19 31.58 9.82
C GLN A 6 -4.33 30.60 10.09
N LEU A 7 -5.07 30.78 11.19
CA LEU A 7 -6.22 29.96 11.53
C LEU A 7 -7.39 30.22 10.56
N ASP A 8 -7.68 31.49 10.28
CA ASP A 8 -8.72 31.89 9.33
C ASP A 8 -8.41 31.36 7.93
N TRP A 9 -7.13 31.43 7.51
CA TRP A 9 -6.71 30.87 6.23
C TRP A 9 -6.88 29.35 6.17
N LYS A 10 -6.52 28.61 7.22
CA LYS A 10 -6.71 27.14 7.26
C LYS A 10 -8.18 26.73 7.27
N ALA A 11 -9.03 27.47 7.97
CA ALA A 11 -10.47 27.22 8.01
C ALA A 11 -11.11 27.45 6.62
N ALA A 12 -10.69 28.49 5.91
CA ALA A 12 -11.18 28.80 4.57
C ALA A 12 -10.57 27.92 3.46
N ASN A 13 -9.45 27.24 3.72
CA ASN A 13 -8.72 26.41 2.75
C ASN A 13 -8.47 25.01 3.32
N PRO A 14 -9.53 24.19 3.51
CA PRO A 14 -9.35 22.82 3.94
C PRO A 14 -8.46 22.08 2.94
N PRO A 15 -7.54 21.23 3.42
CA PRO A 15 -6.69 20.47 2.51
C PRO A 15 -7.54 19.57 1.61
N PRO A 16 -7.19 19.45 0.32
CA PRO A 16 -7.94 18.61 -0.61
C PRO A 16 -7.88 17.15 -0.16
N THR A 17 -9.00 16.43 -0.32
CA THR A 17 -9.02 14.99 -0.12
C THR A 17 -8.56 14.31 -1.41
N LEU A 18 -7.47 13.55 -1.33
CA LEU A 18 -6.99 12.74 -2.45
C LEU A 18 -7.54 11.31 -2.33
N LEU A 19 -8.31 10.88 -3.31
CA LEU A 19 -8.67 9.47 -3.46
C LEU A 19 -7.64 8.80 -4.37
N VAL A 20 -6.87 7.86 -3.82
CA VAL A 20 -5.87 7.09 -4.56
C VAL A 20 -6.38 5.66 -4.72
N THR A 21 -6.41 5.18 -5.96
CA THR A 21 -6.77 3.80 -6.30
C THR A 21 -5.70 3.16 -7.15
N MET A 22 -5.48 1.86 -6.96
CA MET A 22 -4.58 1.09 -7.80
C MET A 22 -5.21 0.87 -9.19
N ASN A 23 -4.41 0.99 -10.25
CA ASN A 23 -4.82 0.65 -11.60
C ASN A 23 -5.31 -0.82 -11.68
N GLU A 24 -6.41 -1.07 -12.41
CA GLU A 24 -7.09 -2.37 -12.46
C GLU A 24 -6.24 -3.48 -13.08
N GLU A 25 -5.48 -3.19 -14.14
CA GLU A 25 -4.58 -4.15 -14.77
C GLU A 25 -3.46 -4.56 -13.82
N LEU A 26 -2.84 -3.58 -13.15
CA LEU A 26 -1.81 -3.83 -12.14
C LEU A 26 -2.37 -4.68 -11.00
N LYS A 27 -3.59 -4.37 -10.53
CA LYS A 27 -4.25 -5.11 -9.45
C LYS A 27 -4.48 -6.57 -9.83
N LYS A 28 -4.98 -6.84 -11.05
CA LYS A 28 -5.15 -8.21 -11.57
C LYS A 28 -3.82 -8.96 -11.62
N ARG A 29 -2.73 -8.31 -12.06
CA ARG A 29 -1.39 -8.91 -12.03
C ARG A 29 -0.94 -9.27 -10.63
N TYR A 30 -1.17 -8.39 -9.65
CA TYR A 30 -0.82 -8.65 -8.25
C TYR A 30 -1.57 -9.88 -7.70
N VAL A 31 -2.90 -9.90 -7.89
CA VAL A 31 -3.75 -11.02 -7.44
C VAL A 31 -3.32 -12.34 -8.08
N ALA A 32 -3.05 -12.35 -9.39
CA ALA A 32 -2.54 -13.53 -10.08
C ALA A 32 -1.14 -13.94 -9.60
N GLY A 33 -0.28 -12.95 -9.29
CA GLY A 33 1.06 -13.16 -8.76
C GLY A 33 1.06 -13.88 -7.42
N TYR A 34 0.13 -13.55 -6.51
CA TYR A 34 0.03 -14.21 -5.21
C TYR A 34 -0.23 -15.71 -5.30
N ALA A 35 -1.00 -16.16 -6.30
CA ALA A 35 -1.28 -17.58 -6.49
C ALA A 35 -0.03 -18.38 -6.92
N LYS A 36 0.94 -17.71 -7.55
CA LYS A 36 2.17 -18.31 -8.07
C LYS A 36 3.38 -18.08 -7.16
N ASP A 37 3.31 -17.13 -6.24
CA ASP A 37 4.38 -16.80 -5.31
C ASP A 37 4.37 -17.73 -4.07
N PRO A 38 5.40 -18.58 -3.88
CA PRO A 38 5.46 -19.49 -2.73
C PRO A 38 5.39 -18.78 -1.37
N ALA A 39 5.83 -17.52 -1.29
CA ALA A 39 5.76 -16.74 -0.06
C ALA A 39 4.32 -16.36 0.33
N PHE A 40 3.43 -16.23 -0.67
CA PHE A 40 2.10 -15.64 -0.50
C PHE A 40 0.94 -16.58 -0.76
N VAL A 41 1.13 -17.67 -1.51
CA VAL A 41 0.04 -18.60 -1.93
C VAL A 41 -0.77 -19.19 -0.77
N LYS A 42 -0.19 -19.30 0.44
CA LYS A 42 -0.85 -19.80 1.65
C LYS A 42 -1.26 -18.69 2.65
N LYS A 43 -1.02 -17.41 2.34
CA LYS A 43 -1.22 -16.28 3.27
C LYS A 43 -2.59 -15.61 3.08
N GLY A 44 -3.10 -15.01 4.16
CA GLY A 44 -4.34 -14.21 4.13
C GLY A 44 -5.62 -15.00 3.83
N LYS A 45 -5.61 -16.33 3.97
CA LYS A 45 -6.81 -17.17 3.74
C LYS A 45 -7.80 -17.17 4.91
N ASN A 46 -7.30 -16.87 6.12
CA ASN A 46 -8.04 -17.02 7.37
C ASN A 46 -8.22 -15.66 8.10
N SER A 47 -8.08 -14.55 7.38
CA SER A 47 -8.15 -13.20 7.95
C SER A 47 -8.50 -12.18 6.89
N ASP A 48 -9.36 -11.25 7.27
CA ASP A 48 -9.74 -10.08 6.49
C ASP A 48 -9.20 -8.79 7.15
N GLU A 49 -9.55 -7.64 6.56
CA GLU A 49 -9.18 -6.30 7.03
C GLU A 49 -9.56 -6.03 8.50
N ARG A 50 -10.63 -6.68 9.01
CA ARG A 50 -11.21 -6.42 10.33
C ARG A 50 -10.65 -7.33 11.42
N SER A 51 -10.05 -8.46 11.03
CA SER A 51 -9.41 -9.38 11.96
C SER A 51 -8.19 -8.72 12.61
N TRP A 52 -8.20 -8.51 13.92
CA TRP A 52 -7.09 -7.96 14.72
C TRP A 52 -6.26 -9.04 15.45
N TYR A 53 -6.38 -10.30 15.04
CA TYR A 53 -5.68 -11.40 15.69
C TYR A 53 -4.16 -11.25 15.52
N ALA A 54 -3.43 -10.96 16.60
CA ALA A 54 -1.99 -10.67 16.57
C ALA A 54 -1.13 -11.82 16.01
N GLY A 55 -1.62 -13.07 16.12
CA GLY A 55 -0.97 -14.24 15.54
C GLY A 55 -1.09 -14.36 14.01
N ASN A 56 -1.95 -13.56 13.37
CA ASN A 56 -2.10 -13.55 11.92
C ASN A 56 -1.89 -12.13 11.36
N ARG A 57 -0.66 -11.87 10.90
CA ARG A 57 -0.28 -10.57 10.35
C ARG A 57 -0.58 -10.41 8.86
N PHE A 58 -1.07 -11.46 8.18
CA PHE A 58 -1.44 -11.39 6.77
C PHE A 58 -2.95 -11.41 6.60
N TYR A 59 -3.48 -10.49 5.81
CA TYR A 59 -4.91 -10.45 5.47
C TYR A 59 -5.12 -10.06 4.01
N LYS A 60 -6.26 -10.48 3.45
CA LYS A 60 -6.68 -10.04 2.11
C LYS A 60 -7.73 -8.94 2.22
N GLY A 61 -7.57 -7.91 1.40
CA GLY A 61 -8.61 -6.91 1.19
C GLY A 61 -9.75 -7.43 0.33
N LYS A 62 -10.85 -6.67 0.28
CA LYS A 62 -12.02 -7.00 -0.55
C LYS A 62 -11.71 -7.15 -2.04
N ASP A 63 -10.67 -6.46 -2.49
CA ASP A 63 -10.19 -6.45 -3.88
C ASP A 63 -9.17 -7.56 -4.19
N GLY A 64 -8.90 -8.44 -3.22
CA GLY A 64 -7.98 -9.56 -3.34
C GLY A 64 -6.51 -9.22 -3.12
N LEU A 65 -6.18 -7.94 -2.84
CA LEU A 65 -4.83 -7.53 -2.49
C LEU A 65 -4.41 -8.12 -1.15
N LEU A 66 -3.15 -8.52 -1.04
CA LEU A 66 -2.59 -9.12 0.18
C LEU A 66 -1.79 -8.06 0.95
N PHE A 67 -2.08 -7.92 2.23
CA PHE A 67 -1.38 -7.01 3.12
C PHE A 67 -0.69 -7.77 4.25
N PHE A 68 0.44 -7.23 4.68
CA PHE A 68 1.15 -7.63 5.88
C PHE A 68 1.12 -6.48 6.88
N ARG A 69 0.78 -6.76 8.14
CA ARG A 69 0.90 -5.79 9.23
C ARG A 69 2.31 -5.83 9.79
N ASP A 70 3.00 -4.70 9.73
CA ASP A 70 4.34 -4.55 10.28
C ASP A 70 4.36 -4.52 11.82
N ALA A 71 5.49 -4.13 12.42
CA ALA A 71 5.63 -4.08 13.88
C ALA A 71 4.67 -3.08 14.53
N ASP A 72 4.31 -2.02 13.81
CA ASP A 72 3.39 -0.97 14.25
C ASP A 72 1.94 -1.27 13.86
N PHE A 73 1.67 -2.50 13.41
CA PHE A 73 0.40 -2.95 12.85
C PHE A 73 -0.07 -2.18 11.60
N MET A 74 0.82 -1.42 10.95
CA MET A 74 0.50 -0.68 9.75
C MET A 74 0.45 -1.64 8.55
N PRO A 75 -0.60 -1.56 7.72
CA PRO A 75 -0.73 -2.44 6.57
C PRO A 75 0.25 -2.06 5.47
N ARG A 76 1.05 -3.02 5.03
CA ARG A 76 1.98 -2.93 3.90
C ARG A 76 1.50 -3.83 2.79
N LEU A 77 1.35 -3.28 1.59
CA LEU A 77 0.98 -4.05 0.41
C LEU A 77 2.08 -5.07 0.09
N CYS A 78 1.71 -6.35 -0.01
CA CYS A 78 2.65 -7.40 -0.39
C CYS A 78 2.87 -7.35 -1.91
N VAL A 79 4.12 -7.22 -2.33
CA VAL A 79 4.51 -7.19 -3.76
C VAL A 79 4.92 -8.60 -4.21
N PRO A 80 4.15 -9.26 -5.10
CA PRO A 80 4.47 -10.60 -5.56
C PRO A 80 5.79 -10.60 -6.34
N ARG A 81 6.53 -11.71 -6.28
CA ARG A 81 7.88 -11.83 -6.88
C ARG A 81 7.93 -11.41 -8.36
N SER A 82 6.87 -11.65 -9.13
CA SER A 82 6.78 -11.26 -10.54
C SER A 82 6.80 -9.74 -10.78
N GLU A 83 6.37 -8.94 -9.81
CA GLU A 83 6.22 -7.49 -9.95
C GLU A 83 7.36 -6.70 -9.27
N ARG A 84 8.18 -7.35 -8.44
CA ARG A 84 9.24 -6.67 -7.68
C ARG A 84 10.26 -5.95 -8.57
N ALA A 85 10.70 -6.59 -9.65
CA ALA A 85 11.69 -5.99 -10.55
C ALA A 85 11.15 -4.73 -11.24
N ALA A 86 9.91 -4.79 -11.73
CA ALA A 86 9.26 -3.64 -12.35
C ALA A 86 9.05 -2.49 -11.35
N LEU A 87 8.62 -2.81 -10.12
CA LEU A 87 8.44 -1.82 -9.06
C LEU A 87 9.77 -1.17 -8.66
N LEU A 88 10.82 -1.96 -8.42
CA LEU A 88 12.14 -1.44 -8.05
C LEU A 88 12.71 -0.54 -9.14
N ARG A 89 12.53 -0.92 -10.41
CA ARG A 89 12.92 -0.07 -11.54
C ARG A 89 12.15 1.25 -11.54
N GLN A 90 10.83 1.20 -11.37
CA GLN A 90 10.00 2.42 -11.32
C GLN A 90 10.43 3.35 -10.18
N VAL A 91 10.68 2.81 -8.99
CA VAL A 91 11.11 3.59 -7.82
C VAL A 91 12.50 4.19 -8.04
N HIS A 92 13.45 3.40 -8.54
CA HIS A 92 14.80 3.86 -8.89
C HIS A 92 14.82 4.91 -10.01
N GLU A 93 13.92 4.82 -10.99
CA GLU A 93 13.84 5.77 -12.12
C GLU A 93 12.95 6.99 -11.79
N SER A 94 12.21 6.98 -10.68
CA SER A 94 11.36 8.09 -10.27
C SER A 94 12.21 9.23 -9.68
N ALA A 95 12.28 10.35 -10.41
CA ALA A 95 12.98 11.57 -10.00
C ALA A 95 12.57 12.10 -8.62
N PHE A 96 11.37 11.78 -8.15
CA PHE A 96 10.79 12.30 -6.91
C PHE A 96 10.91 11.36 -5.71
N GLU A 97 11.13 10.05 -5.90
CA GLU A 97 11.08 9.08 -4.79
C GLU A 97 12.47 8.62 -4.33
N SER A 98 13.27 8.08 -5.23
CA SER A 98 14.58 7.52 -4.85
C SER A 98 15.58 7.47 -6.01
N ALA A 99 15.49 8.43 -6.96
CA ALA A 99 16.39 8.46 -8.10
C ALA A 99 17.84 8.25 -7.67
N HIS A 100 18.41 7.11 -8.07
CA HIS A 100 19.79 6.72 -7.78
C HIS A 100 20.17 6.57 -6.29
N ALA A 101 19.21 6.39 -5.39
CA ALA A 101 19.52 5.97 -4.02
C ALA A 101 19.89 4.48 -4.02
N GLY A 102 21.19 4.20 -4.14
CA GLY A 102 21.79 2.86 -4.14
C GLY A 102 21.86 2.23 -2.75
#